data_AF-A0A355DF68-F1
#
_entry.id   AF-A0A355DF68-F1
#
_cell.length_a   1.000
_cell.length_b   1.000
_cell.length_c   1.000
_cell.angle_alpha   90.00
_cell.angle_beta   90.00
_cell.angle_gamma   90.00
#
_symmetry.space_group_name_H-M   'P 1'
#
loop_
_entity.id
_entity.type
_entity.pdbx_description
1 polymer ?
#
loop_
_entity_poly.entity_id
_entity_poly.type
_entity_poly.pdbx_seq_one_letter_code
_entity_poly.pdbx_strand_id
1 'polypeptide(L)' 'MAVPLPLSAEAQAEARVLMLSANNVLSPAHGRPLVTPTQDMIIGAYYMT' A
#
# COMPACT_ATOMS: atom_id res chain seq x y z
N MET A 1 -7.63 -13.22 -4.50
CA MET A 1 -6.35 -12.53 -4.77
C MET A 1 -5.35 -13.60 -5.18
N ALA A 2 -4.71 -13.47 -6.33
CA ALA A 2 -3.66 -14.41 -6.73
C ALA A 2 -2.36 -14.08 -5.97
N VAL A 3 -1.58 -15.09 -5.61
CA VAL A 3 -0.29 -14.92 -4.91
C VAL A 3 0.84 -15.38 -5.84
N PRO A 4 1.44 -14.46 -6.61
CA PRO A 4 2.59 -14.77 -7.45
C PRO A 4 3.90 -14.74 -6.64
N LEU A 5 4.86 -15.58 -7.03
CA LEU A 5 6.18 -15.70 -6.40
C LEU A 5 7.29 -15.28 -7.38
N PRO A 6 8.04 -14.19 -7.11
CA PRO A 6 9.17 -13.77 -7.94
C PRO A 6 10.40 -14.68 -7.72
N LEU A 7 10.93 -15.25 -8.81
CA LEU A 7 12.00 -16.25 -8.75
C LEU A 7 13.40 -15.67 -9.01
N SER A 8 13.55 -14.74 -9.95
CA SER A 8 14.86 -14.13 -10.25
C SER A 8 15.22 -13.07 -9.21
N ALA A 9 16.53 -12.88 -8.98
CA ALA A 9 17.02 -11.85 -8.06
C ALA A 9 16.57 -10.45 -8.47
N GLU A 10 16.48 -10.20 -9.78
CA GLU A 10 15.97 -8.96 -10.37
C GLU A 10 14.48 -8.78 -10.05
N ALA A 11 13.64 -9.80 -10.28
CA ALA A 11 12.22 -9.73 -9.97
C ALA A 11 11.95 -9.58 -8.45
N GLN A 12 12.80 -10.17 -7.60
CA GLN A 12 12.72 -9.97 -6.16
C GLN A 12 13.12 -8.54 -5.75
N ALA A 13 14.15 -7.97 -6.40
CA ALA A 13 14.55 -6.59 -6.17
C ALA A 13 13.44 -5.62 -6.59
N GLU A 14 12.86 -5.79 -7.77
CA GLU A 14 11.73 -4.98 -8.25
C GLU A 14 10.50 -5.10 -7.36
N ALA A 15 10.16 -6.31 -6.93
CA ALA A 15 9.03 -6.53 -6.04
C ALA A 15 9.20 -5.79 -4.70
N ARG A 16 10.43 -5.75 -4.16
CA ARG A 16 10.73 -5.11 -2.87
C ARG A 16 10.93 -3.60 -2.96
N VAL A 17 11.48 -3.11 -4.07
CA VAL A 17 11.80 -1.69 -4.23
C VAL A 17 10.62 -0.94 -4.87
N LEU A 18 10.06 -1.47 -5.95
CA LEU A 18 9.03 -0.79 -6.74
C LEU A 18 7.61 -1.20 -6.35
N MET A 19 7.38 -2.48 -6.12
CA MET A 19 6.01 -3.00 -5.92
C MET A 19 5.60 -3.16 -4.45
N LEU A 20 6.48 -2.81 -3.50
CA LEU A 20 6.16 -2.90 -2.07
C LEU A 20 5.01 -1.92 -1.72
N SER A 21 4.02 -2.39 -0.97
CA SER A 21 2.84 -1.59 -0.61
C SER A 21 3.20 -0.31 0.14
N ALA A 22 4.16 -0.37 1.06
CA ALA A 22 4.65 0.77 1.82
C ALA A 22 5.28 1.86 0.95
N ASN A 23 5.76 1.51 -0.25
CA ASN A 23 6.33 2.47 -1.20
C ASN A 23 5.26 3.10 -2.12
N ASN A 24 4.05 2.52 -2.18
CA ASN A 24 2.96 2.93 -3.07
C ASN A 24 1.79 3.55 -2.28
N VAL A 25 2.08 4.58 -1.48
CA VAL A 25 1.08 5.24 -0.59
C VAL A 25 0.21 6.26 -1.33
N LEU A 26 0.77 6.90 -2.37
CA LEU A 26 0.10 7.95 -3.13
C LEU A 26 -0.51 7.41 -4.42
N SER A 27 -1.61 8.00 -4.86
CA SER A 27 -2.22 7.73 -6.15
C SER A 27 -1.31 8.24 -7.28
N PRO A 28 -0.93 7.37 -8.25
CA PRO A 28 -0.16 7.81 -9.41
C PRO A 28 -0.87 8.85 -10.28
N ALA A 29 -2.22 8.87 -10.24
CA ALA A 29 -3.03 9.75 -11.09
C ALA A 29 -3.20 11.17 -10.50
N HIS A 30 -3.30 11.28 -9.18
CA HIS A 30 -3.70 12.53 -8.52
C HIS A 30 -2.77 12.96 -7.37
N GLY A 31 -1.76 12.15 -7.03
CA GLY A 31 -0.82 12.43 -5.93
C GLY A 31 -1.44 12.42 -4.52
N ARG A 32 -2.75 12.16 -4.40
CA ARG A 32 -3.46 12.07 -3.12
C ARG A 32 -3.18 10.72 -2.44
N PRO A 33 -3.16 10.66 -1.11
CA PRO A 33 -2.92 9.41 -0.39
C PRO A 33 -4.06 8.40 -0.67
N LEU A 34 -3.68 7.20 -1.11
CA LEU A 34 -4.59 6.06 -1.26
C LEU A 34 -4.77 5.33 0.07
N VAL A 35 -3.69 5.20 0.85
CA VAL A 35 -3.68 4.53 2.15
C VAL A 35 -4.16 5.50 3.23
N THR A 36 -5.42 5.91 3.12
CA THR A 36 -6.09 6.72 4.16
C THR A 36 -6.88 5.82 5.10
N PRO A 37 -7.02 6.19 6.39
CA PRO A 37 -7.89 5.46 7.31
C PRO A 37 -9.32 5.40 6.76
N THR A 38 -9.98 4.25 6.87
CA THR A 38 -11.36 4.05 6.42
C THR A 38 -12.19 3.33 7.47
N GLN A 39 -13.51 3.49 7.38
CA GLN A 39 -14.51 2.79 8.20
C GLN A 39 -14.17 2.82 9.70
N ASP A 40 -13.91 1.65 10.28
CA ASP A 40 -13.72 1.45 11.71
C ASP A 40 -12.56 2.29 12.28
N MET A 41 -11.50 2.52 11.50
CA MET A 41 -10.41 3.39 11.93
C MET A 41 -10.86 4.84 12.12
N ILE A 42 -11.74 5.34 11.24
CA ILE A 42 -12.30 6.69 11.37
C ILE A 42 -13.25 6.77 12.57
N ILE A 43 -14.12 5.76 12.74
CA ILE A 43 -15.08 5.71 13.85
C ILE A 43 -14.33 5.67 15.19
N GLY A 44 -13.32 4.80 15.31
CA GLY A 44 -12.51 4.67 16.51
C GLY A 44 -11.75 5.96 16.83
N ALA A 45 -11.11 6.58 15.83
CA ALA A 45 -10.43 7.86 16.02
C ALA A 45 -11.40 8.96 16.47
N TYR A 46 -12.56 9.09 15.82
CA TYR A 46 -13.58 10.10 16.15
C TYR A 46 -14.16 9.93 17.55
N TYR A 47 -14.28 8.68 18.03
CA TYR A 47 -14.79 8.42 19.37
C TYR A 47 -13.77 8.72 20.48
N MET A 48 -12.47 8.57 20.20
CA MET A 48 -11.40 8.73 21.19
C MET A 48 -10.86 10.17 21.30
N THR A 49 -11.18 11.04 20.35
CA THR A 49 -10.76 12.45 20.33
C THR A 49 -11.94 13.37 20.61
#